data_AF-A0A2P5C4N3-F1
#
_entry.id   AF-A0A2P5C4N3-F1
#
_cell.length_a   1.000
_cell.length_b   1.000
_cell.length_c   1.000
_cell.angle_alpha   90.00
_cell.angle_beta   90.00
_cell.angle_gamma   90.00
#
_symmetry.space_group_name_H-M   'P 1'
#
loop_
_entity.id
_entity.type
_entity.pdbx_description
1 polymer ?
#
loop_
_entity_poly.entity_id
_entity_poly.type
_entity_poly.pdbx_seq_one_letter_code
_entity_poly.pdbx_strand_id
1 'polypeptide(L)'
;MEKEWDEAEKARKRNLALGEGADSDEDGADQSDDDDEDSLPFACFICRQPFADPVVTKCKHYFCEHCALKHHSKNKKCFVCNTPTLGIFNTAHEIRKRMAQEGR
;
A
#
# COMPACT_ATOMS: atom_id res chain seq x y z
N MET A 1 -29.32 17.64 30.37
CA MET A 1 -27.88 17.56 30.69
C MET A 1 -27.12 16.54 29.84
N GLU A 2 -27.37 15.23 29.85
CA GLU A 2 -26.65 14.31 28.93
C GLU A 2 -27.19 14.34 27.49
N LYS A 3 -28.47 14.69 27.32
CA LYS A 3 -29.15 14.72 26.03
C LYS A 3 -28.70 15.87 25.11
N GLU A 4 -28.26 16.98 25.71
CA GLU A 4 -27.85 18.20 24.99
C GLU A 4 -26.42 18.10 24.43
N TRP A 5 -25.56 17.28 25.05
CA TRP A 5 -24.20 17.02 24.55
C TRP A 5 -24.22 16.08 23.35
N ASP A 6 -25.09 15.07 23.36
CA ASP A 6 -25.25 14.11 22.25
C ASP A 6 -25.86 14.80 21.01
N GLU A 7 -26.79 15.73 21.21
CA GLU A 7 -27.43 16.48 20.11
C GLU A 7 -26.48 17.50 19.46
N ALA A 8 -25.60 18.15 20.23
CA ALA A 8 -24.60 19.08 19.71
C ALA A 8 -23.52 18.38 18.87
N GLU A 9 -23.05 17.21 19.32
CA GLU A 9 -22.03 16.44 18.61
C GLU A 9 -22.59 15.85 17.30
N LYS A 10 -23.84 15.40 17.32
CA LYS A 10 -24.55 14.90 16.13
C LYS A 10 -24.85 15.99 15.12
N ALA A 11 -25.13 17.22 15.56
CA ALA A 11 -25.30 18.37 14.68
C ALA A 11 -23.99 18.77 14.01
N ARG A 12 -22.88 18.82 14.77
CA ARG A 12 -21.55 19.14 14.25
C ARG A 12 -21.08 18.12 13.20
N LYS A 13 -21.31 16.83 13.47
CA LYS A 13 -21.00 15.74 12.54
C LYS A 13 -21.84 15.77 11.26
N ARG A 14 -23.10 16.22 11.35
CA ARG A 14 -23.97 16.34 10.16
C ARG A 14 -23.62 17.55 9.31
N ASN A 15 -23.24 18.68 9.93
CA ASN A 15 -22.81 19.88 9.21
C ASN A 15 -21.46 19.67 8.49
N LEU A 16 -20.53 18.92 9.10
CA LEU A 16 -19.26 18.56 8.45
C LEU A 16 -19.48 17.68 7.20
N ALA A 17 -20.47 16.79 7.23
CA ALA A 17 -20.78 15.89 6.10
C ALA A 17 -21.51 16.57 4.94
N LEU A 18 -22.09 17.76 5.14
CA LEU A 18 -22.88 18.49 4.13
C LEU A 18 -22.14 19.69 3.51
N GLY A 19 -20.89 19.95 3.92
CA GLY A 19 -19.98 20.84 3.19
C GLY A 19 -20.46 22.29 2.98
N GLU A 20 -21.27 22.84 3.88
CA GLU A 20 -21.80 24.21 3.76
C GLU A 20 -21.55 25.05 5.02
N GLY A 21 -20.81 26.16 4.83
CA GLY A 21 -20.50 27.22 5.80
C GLY A 21 -18.99 27.37 6.05
N ALA A 22 -18.23 28.15 5.27
CA ALA A 22 -18.14 29.61 5.21
C ALA A 22 -17.63 30.27 6.52
N ASP A 23 -16.41 30.82 6.40
CA ASP A 23 -15.72 31.77 7.29
C ASP A 23 -15.06 31.25 8.58
N SER A 24 -13.79 30.83 8.50
CA SER A 24 -12.66 31.34 9.31
C SER A 24 -11.37 30.54 9.04
N ASP A 25 -10.31 31.28 8.71
CA ASP A 25 -8.90 31.13 9.10
C ASP A 25 -8.31 29.71 9.29
N GLU A 26 -7.36 29.39 8.39
CA GLU A 26 -6.12 28.61 8.62
C GLU A 26 -6.18 27.41 9.58
N ASP A 27 -6.37 26.22 9.02
CA ASP A 27 -5.38 25.12 9.07
C ASP A 27 -5.85 24.01 8.13
N GLY A 28 -5.14 23.85 7.02
CA GLY A 28 -5.44 22.82 6.04
C GLY A 28 -5.01 21.45 6.53
N ALA A 29 -5.91 20.46 6.47
CA ALA A 29 -5.58 19.05 6.24
C ALA A 29 -6.86 18.21 6.22
N ASP A 30 -7.72 18.41 5.21
CA ASP A 30 -8.63 17.35 4.76
C ASP A 30 -8.20 16.89 3.37
N GLN A 31 -7.00 16.33 3.34
CA GLN A 31 -6.63 15.24 2.45
C GLN A 31 -5.99 14.22 3.37
N SER A 32 -6.81 13.36 3.99
CA SER A 32 -6.34 12.02 4.33
C SER A 32 -6.25 11.23 3.02
N ASP A 33 -5.41 11.73 2.10
CA ASP A 33 -4.74 10.86 1.15
C ASP A 33 -3.80 10.05 2.05
N ASP A 34 -4.27 8.86 2.42
CA ASP A 34 -3.52 7.79 3.08
C ASP A 34 -2.45 7.29 2.05
N ASP A 35 -1.65 8.23 1.54
CA ASP A 35 -0.57 8.08 0.54
C ASP A 35 0.69 7.50 1.21
N ASP A 36 0.53 6.85 2.38
CA ASP A 36 1.50 5.93 2.94
C ASP A 36 1.36 4.54 2.26
N GLU A 37 1.16 4.53 0.93
CA GLU A 37 1.39 3.39 0.04
C GLU A 37 2.90 3.19 -0.25
N ASP A 38 3.74 3.60 0.69
CA ASP A 38 5.13 3.17 0.97
C ASP A 38 5.87 2.69 -0.29
N SER A 39 6.03 3.59 -1.27
CA SER A 39 6.85 3.44 -2.49
C SER A 39 7.01 1.99 -2.99
N LEU A 40 5.88 1.31 -3.25
CA LEU A 40 5.92 -0.05 -3.79
C LEU A 40 6.78 -0.09 -5.07
N PRO A 41 7.75 -1.03 -5.18
CA PRO A 41 8.66 -1.06 -6.31
C PRO A 41 7.89 -1.30 -7.62
N PHE A 42 8.37 -0.70 -8.71
CA PHE A 42 7.78 -0.83 -10.05
C PHE A 42 8.42 -1.94 -10.91
N ALA A 43 9.62 -2.40 -10.52
CA ALA A 43 10.39 -3.38 -11.27
C ALA A 43 10.99 -4.45 -10.37
N CYS A 44 11.17 -5.65 -10.93
CA CYS A 44 11.79 -6.75 -10.22
C CYS A 44 13.28 -6.50 -9.96
N PHE A 45 13.74 -6.70 -8.73
CA PHE A 45 15.14 -6.51 -8.35
C PHE A 45 16.13 -7.48 -9.01
N ILE A 46 15.64 -8.61 -9.54
CA ILE A 46 16.48 -9.63 -10.20
C ILE A 46 16.65 -9.33 -11.69
N CYS A 47 15.56 -9.16 -12.43
CA CYS A 47 15.61 -8.93 -13.88
C CYS A 47 15.55 -7.46 -14.30
N ARG A 48 15.29 -6.53 -13.37
CA ARG A 48 15.15 -5.08 -13.61
C ARG A 48 14.09 -4.72 -14.65
N GLN A 49 13.12 -5.62 -14.86
CA GLN A 49 12.00 -5.44 -15.79
C GLN A 49 10.70 -5.24 -14.99
N PRO A 50 9.62 -4.75 -15.63
CA PRO A 50 8.29 -4.74 -15.02
C PRO A 50 7.92 -6.14 -14.52
N PHE A 51 7.13 -6.21 -13.45
CA PHE A 51 6.80 -7.49 -12.86
C PHE A 51 5.92 -8.32 -13.79
N ALA A 52 6.35 -9.56 -14.05
CA ALA A 52 5.52 -10.62 -14.60
C ALA A 52 5.20 -11.59 -13.46
N ASP A 53 3.92 -11.65 -13.06
CA ASP A 53 3.45 -12.40 -11.90
C ASP A 53 4.22 -12.04 -10.61
N PRO A 54 3.96 -10.85 -10.03
CA PRO A 54 4.70 -10.38 -8.87
C PRO A 54 4.41 -11.25 -7.65
N VAL A 55 5.48 -11.66 -6.98
CA VAL A 55 5.46 -12.42 -5.73
C VAL A 55 6.21 -11.65 -4.64
N VAL A 56 5.71 -11.77 -3.41
CA VAL A 56 6.27 -11.19 -2.20
C VAL A 56 6.81 -12.29 -1.30
N THR A 57 8.00 -12.06 -0.78
CA THR A 57 8.66 -12.92 0.21
C THR A 57 8.28 -12.52 1.64
N LYS A 58 8.57 -13.38 2.63
CA LYS A 58 8.33 -13.07 4.05
C LYS A 58 9.03 -11.78 4.52
N CYS A 59 10.16 -11.43 3.90
CA CYS A 59 10.88 -10.19 4.15
C CYS A 59 10.36 -8.97 3.37
N LYS A 60 9.14 -9.04 2.81
CA LYS A 60 8.51 -7.97 2.02
C LYS A 60 9.32 -7.51 0.80
N HIS A 61 10.09 -8.41 0.18
CA HIS A 61 10.76 -8.13 -1.09
C HIS A 61 9.99 -8.74 -2.26
N TYR A 62 9.90 -7.97 -3.35
CA TYR A 62 9.08 -8.25 -4.52
C TYR A 62 9.91 -8.72 -5.71
N PHE A 63 9.45 -9.77 -6.40
CA PHE A 63 10.11 -10.35 -7.56
C PHE A 63 9.08 -10.88 -8.57
N CYS A 64 9.49 -11.18 -9.80
CA CYS A 64 8.70 -12.04 -10.68
C CYS A 64 8.72 -13.48 -10.15
N GLU A 65 7.64 -14.23 -10.29
CA GLU A 65 7.54 -15.65 -9.90
C GLU A 65 8.73 -16.47 -10.44
N HIS A 66 8.96 -16.39 -11.75
CA HIS A 66 10.05 -17.08 -12.44
C HIS A 66 11.44 -16.69 -11.91
N CYS A 67 11.63 -15.42 -11.55
CA CYS A 67 12.89 -14.92 -11.02
C CYS A 67 13.14 -15.43 -9.60
N ALA A 68 12.11 -15.41 -8.77
CA ALA A 68 12.16 -15.90 -7.39
C ALA A 68 12.48 -17.40 -7.35
N LEU A 69 11.79 -18.21 -8.15
CA LEU A 69 12.02 -19.66 -8.24
C LEU A 69 13.43 -19.98 -8.76
N LYS A 70 13.86 -19.33 -9.86
CA LYS A 70 15.21 -19.52 -10.42
C LYS A 70 16.31 -19.14 -9.43
N HIS A 71 16.11 -18.08 -8.65
CA HIS A 71 17.05 -17.69 -7.61
C HIS A 71 17.05 -18.71 -6.47
N HIS A 72 15.88 -19.12 -5.99
CA HIS A 72 15.73 -20.09 -4.89
C HIS A 72 16.41 -21.43 -5.18
N SER A 73 16.37 -21.90 -6.44
CA SER A 73 17.07 -23.12 -6.86
C SER A 73 18.59 -23.05 -6.68
N LYS A 74 19.20 -21.85 -6.76
CA LYS A 74 20.64 -21.64 -6.59
C LYS A 74 21.00 -21.19 -5.17
N ASN A 75 20.17 -20.33 -4.59
CA ASN A 75 20.37 -19.74 -3.28
C ASN A 75 19.03 -19.65 -2.55
N LYS A 76 18.91 -20.30 -1.40
CA LYS A 76 17.69 -20.34 -0.59
C LYS A 76 17.42 -19.03 0.18
N LYS A 77 18.23 -18.00 -0.03
CA LYS A 77 18.13 -16.69 0.62
C LYS A 77 17.43 -15.68 -0.30
N CYS A 78 16.93 -14.60 0.29
CA CYS A 78 16.36 -13.48 -0.44
C CYS A 78 17.48 -12.76 -1.20
N PHE A 79 17.20 -12.32 -2.43
CA PHE A 79 18.17 -11.62 -3.26
C PHE A 79 18.54 -10.23 -2.72
N VAL A 80 17.65 -9.59 -1.94
CA VAL A 80 17.84 -8.21 -1.46
C VAL A 80 18.48 -8.17 -0.06
N CYS A 81 17.90 -8.90 0.91
CA CYS A 81 18.36 -8.86 2.30
C CYS A 81 19.05 -10.14 2.79
N ASN A 82 19.28 -11.12 1.92
CA ASN A 82 19.96 -12.39 2.23
C ASN A 82 19.29 -13.22 3.36
N THR A 83 18.06 -12.90 3.74
CA THR A 83 17.27 -13.66 4.72
C THR A 83 16.77 -14.96 4.10
N PRO A 84 16.76 -16.11 4.80
CA PRO A 84 16.23 -17.37 4.26
C PRO A 84 14.75 -17.21 3.86
N THR A 85 14.44 -17.50 2.60
CA THR A 85 13.06 -17.40 2.07
C THR A 85 12.21 -18.60 2.44
N LEU A 86 12.83 -19.72 2.81
CA LEU A 86 12.18 -20.99 3.15
C LEU A 86 11.25 -21.54 2.05
N GLY A 87 11.41 -21.05 0.81
CA GLY A 87 10.54 -21.42 -0.32
C GLY A 87 9.17 -20.76 -0.29
N ILE A 88 8.95 -19.77 0.57
CA ILE A 88 7.68 -19.08 0.72
C ILE A 88 7.66 -17.85 -0.19
N PHE A 89 6.84 -17.92 -1.24
CA PHE A 89 6.58 -16.82 -2.18
C PHE A 89 5.07 -16.69 -2.33
N ASN A 90 4.51 -15.60 -1.80
CA ASN A 90 3.07 -15.31 -1.88
C ASN A 90 2.80 -14.39 -3.06
N THR A 91 1.60 -14.40 -3.61
CA THR A 91 1.21 -13.46 -4.67
C THR A 91 1.17 -12.03 -4.10
N ALA A 92 1.88 -11.10 -4.76
CA ALA A 92 1.91 -9.69 -4.34
C ALA A 92 0.71 -8.93 -4.95
N HIS A 93 -0.45 -9.04 -4.32
CA HIS A 93 -1.67 -8.39 -4.78
C HIS A 93 -1.55 -6.85 -4.84
N GLU A 94 -0.79 -6.26 -3.94
CA GLU A 94 -0.52 -4.81 -3.92
C GLU A 94 0.19 -4.33 -5.20
N ILE A 95 1.24 -5.03 -5.64
CA ILE A 95 1.95 -4.71 -6.89
C ILE A 95 1.01 -4.90 -8.10
N ARG A 96 0.16 -5.93 -8.10
CA ARG A 96 -0.81 -6.16 -9.18
C ARG A 96 -1.84 -5.02 -9.26
N LYS A 97 -2.34 -4.58 -8.10
CA LYS A 97 -3.30 -3.46 -8.00
C LYS A 97 -2.67 -2.17 -8.50
N ARG A 98 -1.41 -1.90 -8.15
CA ARG A 98 -0.66 -0.72 -8.62
C ARG A 98 -0.40 -0.75 -10.13
N MET A 99 0.11 -1.86 -10.66
CA MET A 99 0.34 -2.03 -12.10
C MET A 99 -0.93 -1.85 -12.94
N ALA A 100 -2.09 -2.24 -12.42
CA ALA A 100 -3.38 -2.05 -13.08
C ALA A 100 -3.84 -0.58 -13.10
N GLN A 101 -3.41 0.23 -12.12
CA GLN A 101 -3.74 1.66 -12.03
C GLN A 101 -2.81 2.53 -12.89
N GLU A 102 -1.52 2.20 -12.95
CA GLU A 102 -0.52 2.93 -13.75
C GLU A 102 -0.65 2.70 -15.27
N GLY A 103 -1.39 1.67 -15.70
CA GLY A 103 -1.62 1.33 -17.11
C GLY A 103 -2.82 2.03 -17.77
N ARG A 104 -3.39 3.07 -17.14
CA ARG A 104 -4.57 3.81 -17.64
C ARG A 104 -4.21 5.16 -18.25
#